data_AF-A0A7V5CLZ0-F1
#
_entry.id   AF-A0A7V5CLZ0-F1
#
_cell.length_a   1.000
_cell.length_b   1.000
_cell.length_c   1.000
_cell.angle_alpha   90.00
_cell.angle_beta   90.00
_cell.angle_gamma   90.00
#
_symmetry.space_group_name_H-M   'P 1'
#
loop_
_entity.id
_entity.type
_entity.pdbx_description
1 polymer ?
#
loop_
_entity_poly.entity_id
_entity_poly.type
_entity_poly.pdbx_seq_one_letter_code
_entity_poly.pdbx_strand_id
1 'polypeptide(L)'
;MTGRHIARPVRRCGAMYANRLFLILLLAILISFPIMIATAQGNANSSITFSSQRIMGTPVYVIIADLNDPTVKIDIGLPEKGIAHSESFTSFIKRRTPLAAVTGTYFDTRTLLPTGSIIVRGKMVHESHIGTAVYCLAGNRIKFADARAGEPCDMTGAECGLRTGPRLLENGGYALNPGREGFKHPGLFGARTRMALGVTANNHLLLVSVRKPITFSRLVGVMKALGAVDAVCLDGGTSSAMYYRGEFLRRPGRMLTNVIEVREDPAPDARRLAINIPINRFSLKNISGKPGTSVIDCSDETIPAYDVTIEQSAVLADPVKLRLAKGLHSLFPVNRAQLSGLQCFNYA
;
A
#
# COMPACT_ATOMS: atom_id res chain seq x y z
N MET A 1 4.57 -96.54 -51.19
CA MET A 1 3.30 -95.80 -51.06
C MET A 1 3.47 -94.79 -49.93
N THR A 2 3.46 -93.51 -50.27
CA THR A 2 3.92 -92.37 -49.47
C THR A 2 2.80 -91.79 -48.61
N GLY A 3 3.04 -91.63 -47.30
CA GLY A 3 2.10 -91.05 -46.35
C GLY A 3 2.03 -89.52 -46.43
N ARG A 4 0.83 -88.96 -46.54
CA ARG A 4 0.55 -87.52 -46.42
C ARG A 4 0.08 -87.20 -45.00
N HIS A 5 0.82 -86.36 -44.29
CA HIS A 5 0.39 -85.70 -43.06
C HIS A 5 -0.54 -84.52 -43.38
N ILE A 6 -1.73 -84.51 -42.77
CA ILE A 6 -2.68 -83.39 -42.81
C ILE A 6 -2.52 -82.61 -41.50
N ALA A 7 -2.05 -81.35 -41.59
CA ALA A 7 -2.00 -80.43 -40.46
C ALA A 7 -3.36 -79.75 -40.26
N ARG A 8 -3.88 -79.73 -39.01
CA ARG A 8 -5.05 -78.94 -38.60
C ARG A 8 -4.59 -77.57 -38.05
N PRO A 9 -5.31 -76.46 -38.32
CA PRO A 9 -4.98 -75.17 -37.72
C PRO A 9 -5.57 -75.04 -36.31
N VAL A 10 -4.73 -74.66 -35.34
CA VAL A 10 -5.13 -74.28 -33.98
C VAL A 10 -5.58 -72.81 -34.00
N ARG A 11 -6.85 -72.55 -33.68
CA ARG A 11 -7.38 -71.20 -33.48
C ARG A 11 -6.86 -70.62 -32.16
N ARG A 12 -6.09 -69.52 -32.21
CA ARG A 12 -5.69 -68.74 -31.03
C ARG A 12 -6.87 -67.90 -30.52
N CYS A 13 -7.56 -68.39 -29.49
CA CYS A 13 -8.42 -67.59 -28.62
C CYS A 13 -7.54 -66.97 -27.51
N GLY A 14 -7.11 -65.72 -27.66
CA GLY A 14 -6.30 -65.06 -26.62
C GLY A 14 -6.36 -63.54 -26.57
N ALA A 15 -7.04 -62.87 -27.51
CA ALA A 15 -6.94 -61.41 -27.64
C ALA A 15 -8.05 -60.61 -26.92
N MET A 16 -9.13 -61.25 -26.45
CA MET A 16 -10.30 -60.50 -25.91
C MET A 16 -10.24 -60.16 -24.42
N TYR A 17 -9.38 -60.80 -23.63
CA TYR A 17 -9.33 -60.55 -22.17
C TYR A 17 -8.35 -59.45 -21.75
N ALA A 18 -7.29 -59.20 -22.52
CA ALA A 18 -6.28 -58.18 -22.20
C ALA A 18 -6.84 -56.76 -22.25
N ASN A 19 -7.74 -56.46 -23.21
CA ASN A 19 -8.31 -55.12 -23.36
C ASN A 19 -9.33 -54.76 -22.29
N ARG A 20 -10.03 -55.74 -21.69
CA ARG A 20 -11.00 -55.46 -20.62
C ARG A 20 -10.31 -55.22 -19.27
N LEU A 21 -9.21 -55.93 -18.97
CA LEU A 21 -8.42 -55.69 -17.77
C LEU A 21 -7.76 -54.30 -17.80
N PHE A 22 -7.23 -53.90 -18.96
CA PHE A 22 -6.57 -52.60 -19.12
C PHE A 22 -7.55 -51.42 -18.95
N LEU A 23 -8.79 -51.56 -19.44
CA LEU A 23 -9.83 -50.54 -19.28
C LEU A 23 -10.28 -50.37 -17.83
N ILE A 24 -10.40 -51.48 -17.08
CA ILE A 24 -10.80 -51.46 -15.66
C ILE A 24 -9.69 -50.84 -14.79
N LEU A 25 -8.41 -51.13 -15.08
CA LEU A 25 -7.27 -50.50 -14.42
C LEU A 25 -7.19 -48.99 -14.69
N LEU A 26 -7.47 -48.54 -15.91
CA LEU A 26 -7.54 -47.10 -16.26
C LEU A 26 -8.67 -46.37 -15.52
N LEU A 27 -9.85 -46.98 -15.42
CA LEU A 27 -10.99 -46.44 -14.66
C LEU A 27 -10.71 -46.41 -13.15
N ALA A 28 -10.04 -47.42 -12.59
CA ALA A 28 -9.68 -47.44 -11.17
C ALA A 28 -8.65 -46.36 -10.78
N ILE A 29 -7.71 -46.02 -11.69
CA ILE A 29 -6.74 -44.92 -11.49
C ILE A 29 -7.42 -43.54 -11.56
N LEU A 30 -8.46 -43.39 -12.38
CA LEU A 30 -9.23 -42.14 -12.48
C LEU A 30 -10.12 -41.87 -11.26
N ILE A 31 -10.55 -42.91 -10.54
CA ILE A 31 -11.45 -42.79 -9.36
C ILE A 31 -10.65 -42.60 -8.05
N SER A 32 -9.36 -42.93 -8.03
CA SER A 32 -8.51 -42.89 -6.83
C SER A 32 -7.66 -41.62 -6.68
N PHE A 33 -7.74 -40.68 -7.62
CA PHE A 33 -7.26 -39.30 -7.41
C PHE A 33 -8.42 -38.45 -6.88
N PRO A 34 -8.48 -38.14 -5.58
CA PRO A 34 -9.43 -37.14 -5.11
C PRO A 34 -9.12 -35.84 -5.85
N ILE A 35 -10.07 -35.37 -6.66
CA ILE A 35 -10.03 -34.04 -7.25
C ILE A 35 -10.04 -33.09 -6.06
N MET A 36 -8.84 -32.64 -5.67
CA MET A 36 -8.66 -31.64 -4.65
C MET A 36 -9.16 -30.33 -5.28
N ILE A 37 -10.47 -30.09 -5.20
CA ILE A 37 -11.07 -28.80 -5.49
C ILE A 37 -10.53 -27.88 -4.41
N ALA A 38 -9.44 -27.19 -4.71
CA ALA A 38 -8.98 -26.08 -3.92
C ALA A 38 -10.10 -25.03 -3.95
N THR A 39 -10.93 -25.01 -2.91
CA THR A 39 -11.82 -23.89 -2.67
C THR A 39 -10.94 -22.71 -2.31
N ALA A 40 -10.59 -21.91 -3.32
CA ALA A 40 -10.04 -20.58 -3.10
C ALA A 40 -11.17 -19.74 -2.48
N GLN A 41 -11.32 -19.81 -1.16
CA GLN A 41 -12.00 -18.75 -0.41
C GLN A 41 -11.07 -17.54 -0.37
N GLY A 42 -10.90 -16.88 -1.51
CA GLY A 42 -10.43 -15.51 -1.56
C GLY A 42 -11.64 -14.62 -1.30
N ASN A 43 -11.61 -13.83 -0.24
CA ASN A 43 -12.52 -12.69 -0.10
C ASN A 43 -12.37 -11.83 -1.35
N ALA A 44 -13.31 -11.93 -2.30
CA ALA A 44 -13.25 -11.27 -3.61
C ALA A 44 -13.40 -9.73 -3.53
N ASN A 45 -13.43 -9.16 -2.33
CA ASN A 45 -13.73 -7.74 -2.06
C ASN A 45 -12.66 -7.03 -1.21
N SER A 46 -11.40 -7.50 -1.16
CA SER A 46 -10.35 -6.71 -0.51
C SER A 46 -9.71 -5.74 -1.50
N SER A 47 -9.85 -4.43 -1.28
CA SER A 47 -9.29 -3.36 -2.10
C SER A 47 -7.76 -3.35 -2.14
N ILE A 48 -7.11 -4.15 -1.28
CA ILE A 48 -5.68 -4.40 -1.31
C ILE A 48 -5.47 -5.91 -1.30
N THR A 49 -4.77 -6.43 -2.30
CA THR A 49 -4.51 -7.86 -2.50
C THR A 49 -3.01 -8.14 -2.63
N PHE A 50 -2.61 -9.37 -2.33
CA PHE A 50 -1.25 -9.86 -2.54
C PHE A 50 -1.29 -11.12 -3.40
N SER A 51 -0.31 -11.27 -4.30
CA SER A 51 -0.08 -12.50 -5.05
C SER A 51 1.41 -12.79 -5.25
N SER A 52 1.73 -14.08 -5.32
CA SER A 52 3.03 -14.59 -5.76
C SER A 52 2.87 -15.24 -7.12
N GLN A 53 3.56 -14.73 -8.14
CA GLN A 53 3.38 -15.17 -9.51
C GLN A 53 4.70 -15.15 -10.31
N ARG A 54 4.67 -15.76 -11.51
CA ARG A 54 5.79 -15.69 -12.47
C ARG A 54 5.36 -14.87 -13.68
N ILE A 55 6.01 -13.73 -13.86
CA ILE A 55 5.78 -12.86 -15.02
C ILE A 55 6.98 -12.96 -15.94
N MET A 56 6.76 -13.42 -17.18
CA MET A 56 7.83 -13.67 -18.14
C MET A 56 8.95 -14.56 -17.54
N GLY A 57 8.59 -15.61 -16.79
CA GLY A 57 9.54 -16.49 -16.09
C GLY A 57 10.27 -15.85 -14.90
N THR A 58 9.92 -14.63 -14.50
CA THR A 58 10.48 -13.91 -13.36
C THR A 58 9.56 -14.06 -12.14
N PRO A 59 10.02 -14.69 -11.04
CA PRO A 59 9.23 -14.78 -9.81
C PRO A 59 9.11 -13.41 -9.15
N VAL A 60 7.87 -12.98 -8.93
CA VAL A 60 7.53 -11.69 -8.34
C VAL A 60 6.49 -11.85 -7.24
N TYR A 61 6.61 -10.98 -6.24
CA TYR A 61 5.53 -10.65 -5.33
C TYR A 61 4.88 -9.37 -5.81
N VAL A 62 3.56 -9.33 -5.84
CA VAL A 62 2.77 -8.18 -6.29
C VAL A 62 1.71 -7.89 -5.23
N ILE A 63 1.73 -6.67 -4.71
CA ILE A 63 0.62 -6.10 -3.97
C ILE A 63 -0.11 -5.16 -4.92
N ILE A 64 -1.42 -5.34 -5.03
CA ILE A 64 -2.29 -4.48 -5.83
C ILE A 64 -3.20 -3.74 -4.86
N ALA A 65 -3.25 -2.41 -4.95
CA ALA A 65 -4.21 -1.59 -4.22
C ALA A 65 -5.12 -0.86 -5.21
N ASP A 66 -6.43 -1.02 -5.06
CA ASP A 66 -7.44 -0.30 -5.83
C ASP A 66 -7.54 1.13 -5.29
N LEU A 67 -7.08 2.09 -6.07
CA LEU A 67 -7.11 3.50 -5.67
C LEU A 67 -8.47 4.15 -5.93
N ASN A 68 -9.40 3.43 -6.56
CA ASN A 68 -10.79 3.89 -6.68
C ASN A 68 -11.58 3.67 -5.38
N ASP A 69 -11.09 2.82 -4.48
CA ASP A 69 -11.62 2.75 -3.12
C ASP A 69 -11.12 3.99 -2.34
N PRO A 70 -12.03 4.90 -1.91
CA PRO A 70 -11.64 6.13 -1.22
C PRO A 70 -11.02 5.86 0.16
N THR A 71 -11.23 4.66 0.71
CA THR A 71 -10.68 4.23 1.98
C THR A 71 -9.23 3.80 1.84
N VAL A 72 -8.76 3.41 0.65
CA VAL A 72 -7.34 3.12 0.42
C VAL A 72 -6.55 4.43 0.40
N LYS A 73 -5.52 4.55 1.23
CA LYS A 73 -4.63 5.72 1.30
C LYS A 73 -3.18 5.32 1.11
N ILE A 74 -2.42 6.19 0.46
CA ILE A 74 -0.97 6.05 0.29
C ILE A 74 -0.29 7.09 1.18
N ASP A 75 0.81 6.71 1.82
CA ASP A 75 1.64 7.65 2.58
C ASP A 75 3.12 7.26 2.46
N ILE A 76 4.00 8.19 2.81
CA ILE A 76 5.45 7.93 2.92
C ILE A 76 5.81 7.87 4.40
N GLY A 77 6.28 6.71 4.83
CA GLY A 77 6.82 6.50 6.17
C GLY A 77 8.24 7.01 6.28
N LEU A 78 8.50 7.82 7.30
CA LEU A 78 9.85 8.24 7.71
C LEU A 78 10.24 7.60 9.05
N PRO A 79 11.54 7.42 9.33
CA PRO A 79 12.04 7.00 10.63
C PRO A 79 11.49 7.91 11.72
N GLU A 80 11.34 7.39 12.93
CA GLU A 80 10.84 8.18 14.06
C GLU A 80 11.62 9.47 14.28
N LYS A 81 12.95 9.42 14.08
CA LYS A 81 13.85 10.57 14.18
C LYS A 81 13.89 11.48 12.96
N GLY A 82 13.10 11.19 11.93
CA GLY A 82 12.99 12.01 10.71
C GLY A 82 14.08 11.74 9.66
N ILE A 83 14.33 12.75 8.82
CA ILE A 83 15.32 12.72 7.72
C ILE A 83 16.75 12.58 8.28
N ALA A 84 17.66 12.03 7.47
CA ALA A 84 19.04 11.72 7.85
C ALA A 84 19.16 10.69 8.99
N HIS A 85 18.10 9.92 9.23
CA HIS A 85 18.08 8.79 10.15
C HIS A 85 17.61 7.54 9.43
N SER A 86 17.74 6.39 10.08
CA SER A 86 17.17 5.14 9.61
C SER A 86 16.55 4.38 10.78
N GLU A 87 15.62 3.49 10.49
CA GLU A 87 15.10 2.52 11.46
C GLU A 87 14.91 1.15 10.80
N SER A 88 14.75 0.12 11.63
CA SER A 88 14.46 -1.22 11.10
C SER A 88 13.08 -1.25 10.43
N PHE A 89 12.92 -2.04 9.37
CA PHE A 89 11.61 -2.20 8.72
C PHE A 89 10.53 -2.70 9.68
N THR A 90 10.89 -3.57 10.63
CA THR A 90 9.97 -3.99 11.70
C THR A 90 9.48 -2.82 12.57
N SER A 91 10.34 -1.84 12.85
CA SER A 91 9.96 -0.63 13.60
C SER A 91 8.90 0.19 12.85
N PHE A 92 9.12 0.42 11.54
CA PHE A 92 8.13 1.06 10.67
C PHE A 92 6.77 0.38 10.77
N ILE A 93 6.73 -0.95 10.56
CA ILE A 93 5.48 -1.71 10.56
C ILE A 93 4.78 -1.64 11.91
N LYS A 94 5.51 -1.78 13.03
CA LYS A 94 4.92 -1.75 14.37
C LYS A 94 4.37 -0.37 14.73
N ARG A 95 5.11 0.69 14.40
CA ARG A 95 4.77 2.07 14.79
C ARG A 95 3.69 2.68 13.90
N ARG A 96 3.71 2.35 12.60
CA ARG A 96 2.84 2.99 11.59
C ARG A 96 1.68 2.12 11.12
N THR A 97 1.68 0.84 11.51
CA THR A 97 0.60 -0.14 11.30
C THR A 97 -0.01 -0.14 9.88
N PRO A 98 0.81 -0.13 8.80
CA PRO A 98 0.28 -0.13 7.45
C PRO A 98 -0.36 -1.48 7.09
N LEU A 99 -1.26 -1.50 6.11
CA LEU A 99 -1.79 -2.76 5.55
C LEU A 99 -0.80 -3.40 4.58
N ALA A 100 -0.09 -2.56 3.82
CA ALA A 100 1.03 -2.97 3.00
C ALA A 100 2.14 -1.92 3.09
N ALA A 101 3.39 -2.35 3.01
CA ALA A 101 4.51 -1.43 2.91
C ALA A 101 5.64 -2.00 2.08
N VAL A 102 6.35 -1.13 1.37
CA VAL A 102 7.59 -1.45 0.65
C VAL A 102 8.64 -0.39 0.92
N THR A 103 9.91 -0.70 0.67
CA THR A 103 10.96 0.33 0.64
C THR A 103 10.62 1.43 -0.37
N GLY A 104 11.02 2.67 -0.11
CA GLY A 104 10.80 3.79 -1.02
C GLY A 104 12.01 4.12 -1.90
N THR A 105 12.50 5.35 -1.78
CA THR A 105 13.63 5.88 -2.56
C THR A 105 15.00 5.50 -1.99
N TYR A 106 16.01 5.65 -2.84
CA TYR A 106 17.42 5.44 -2.53
C TYR A 106 17.92 6.44 -1.49
N PHE A 107 19.07 6.17 -0.89
CA PHE A 107 19.70 7.06 0.09
C PHE A 107 21.22 6.85 0.12
N ASP A 108 21.94 7.88 0.57
CA ASP A 108 23.37 7.77 0.89
C ASP A 108 23.53 6.96 2.18
N THR A 109 24.27 5.84 2.11
CA THR A 109 24.44 4.92 3.25
C THR A 109 25.30 5.47 4.39
N ARG A 110 26.03 6.57 4.17
CA ARG A 110 26.86 7.23 5.17
C ARG A 110 26.09 8.35 5.87
N THR A 111 25.45 9.23 5.09
CA THR A 111 24.72 10.39 5.63
C THR A 111 23.25 10.09 5.94
N LEU A 112 22.71 8.99 5.41
CA LEU A 112 21.30 8.59 5.50
C LEU A 112 20.33 9.59 4.86
N LEU A 113 20.83 10.54 4.08
CA LEU A 113 20.00 11.45 3.30
C LEU A 113 19.35 10.70 2.14
N PRO A 114 18.04 10.86 1.91
CA PRO A 114 17.40 10.34 0.72
C PRO A 114 18.05 10.91 -0.55
N THR A 115 18.06 10.11 -1.62
CA THR A 115 18.58 10.54 -2.92
C THR A 115 17.55 11.36 -3.70
N GLY A 116 16.26 11.11 -3.52
CA GLY A 116 15.19 11.86 -4.16
C GLY A 116 14.37 12.66 -3.16
N SER A 117 13.70 13.72 -3.64
CA SER A 117 12.76 14.51 -2.83
C SER A 117 11.71 13.64 -2.15
N ILE A 118 11.21 14.08 -0.98
CA ILE A 118 10.12 13.43 -0.25
C ILE A 118 9.12 14.48 0.21
N ILE A 119 7.83 14.20 -0.05
CA ILE A 119 6.68 14.95 0.46
C ILE A 119 5.86 14.04 1.36
N VAL A 120 5.49 14.55 2.54
CA VAL A 120 4.61 13.88 3.50
C VAL A 120 3.53 14.84 3.92
N ARG A 121 2.27 14.45 3.78
CA ARG A 121 1.08 15.24 4.17
C ARG A 121 1.13 16.69 3.66
N GLY A 122 1.39 16.87 2.37
CA GLY A 122 1.49 18.19 1.74
C GLY A 122 2.78 18.95 2.00
N LYS A 123 3.67 18.46 2.88
CA LYS A 123 4.91 19.14 3.25
C LYS A 123 6.12 18.50 2.57
N MET A 124 6.91 19.32 1.86
CA MET A 124 8.26 18.95 1.43
C MET A 124 9.15 18.79 2.67
N VAL A 125 9.54 17.55 2.97
CA VAL A 125 10.37 17.22 4.14
C VAL A 125 11.84 17.04 3.77
N HIS A 126 12.11 16.77 2.49
CA HIS A 126 13.45 16.67 1.95
C HIS A 126 13.42 16.99 0.45
N GLU A 127 14.32 17.85 -0.01
CA GLU A 127 14.40 18.26 -1.41
C GLU A 127 15.70 17.71 -2.04
N SER A 128 15.53 17.06 -3.19
CA SER A 128 16.61 16.56 -4.05
C SER A 128 16.09 16.31 -5.47
N HIS A 129 16.95 16.51 -6.47
CA HIS A 129 16.55 16.57 -7.88
C HIS A 129 16.99 15.34 -8.70
N ILE A 130 17.05 14.17 -8.07
CA ILE A 130 17.40 12.90 -8.73
C ILE A 130 16.17 12.02 -8.89
N GLY A 131 16.00 11.41 -10.06
CA GLY A 131 14.93 10.48 -10.36
C GLY A 131 13.61 11.13 -10.81
N THR A 132 12.66 10.29 -11.16
CA THR A 132 11.27 10.65 -11.49
C THR A 132 10.46 10.89 -10.22
N ALA A 133 9.64 11.95 -10.20
CA ALA A 133 8.70 12.19 -9.11
C ALA A 133 7.47 11.30 -9.24
N VAL A 134 7.09 10.65 -8.15
CA VAL A 134 5.86 9.87 -8.02
C VAL A 134 5.13 10.34 -6.78
N TYR A 135 3.92 10.86 -6.95
CA TYR A 135 3.17 11.47 -5.86
C TYR A 135 1.66 11.26 -5.99
N CYS A 136 1.01 11.20 -4.83
CA CYS A 136 -0.43 11.11 -4.69
C CYS A 136 -1.02 12.52 -4.59
N LEU A 137 -2.05 12.77 -5.38
CA LEU A 137 -2.94 13.91 -5.28
C LEU A 137 -4.24 13.51 -4.55
N ALA A 138 -5.05 14.51 -4.22
CA ALA A 138 -6.42 14.30 -3.77
C ALA A 138 -7.19 13.33 -4.68
N GLY A 139 -8.08 12.53 -4.06
CA GLY A 139 -8.82 11.48 -4.77
C GLY A 139 -7.98 10.26 -5.17
N ASN A 140 -6.87 10.01 -4.47
CA ASN A 140 -5.97 8.86 -4.68
C ASN A 140 -5.42 8.76 -6.11
N ARG A 141 -5.16 9.91 -6.75
CA ARG A 141 -4.58 9.93 -8.10
C ARG A 141 -3.07 10.02 -8.01
N ILE A 142 -2.39 8.99 -8.51
CA ILE A 142 -0.93 8.99 -8.60
C ILE A 142 -0.50 9.64 -9.91
N LYS A 143 0.39 10.63 -9.79
CA LYS A 143 1.07 11.26 -10.92
C LYS A 143 2.53 10.88 -10.94
N PHE A 144 3.04 10.79 -12.16
CA PHE A 144 4.46 10.67 -12.45
C PHE A 144 4.88 11.93 -13.18
N ALA A 145 5.89 12.61 -12.68
CA ALA A 145 6.44 13.79 -13.32
C ALA A 145 7.93 13.58 -13.55
N ASP A 146 8.28 13.64 -14.83
CA ASP A 146 9.66 13.59 -15.28
C ASP A 146 10.34 14.93 -14.98
N ALA A 147 11.52 14.86 -14.40
CA ALA A 147 12.44 15.99 -14.33
C ALA A 147 13.83 15.48 -14.68
N ARG A 148 14.61 16.25 -15.44
CA ARG A 148 16.01 15.91 -15.65
C ARG A 148 16.74 16.01 -14.31
N ALA A 149 17.85 15.29 -14.19
CA ALA A 149 18.70 15.42 -13.02
C ALA A 149 19.08 16.89 -12.78
N GLY A 150 18.87 17.38 -11.55
CA GLY A 150 19.14 18.77 -11.18
C GLY A 150 17.97 19.73 -11.38
N GLU A 151 16.94 19.35 -12.13
CA GLU A 151 15.74 20.18 -12.33
C GLU A 151 14.72 19.94 -11.21
N PRO A 152 14.09 21.01 -10.69
CA PRO A 152 12.97 20.88 -9.77
C PRO A 152 11.78 20.22 -10.49
N CYS A 153 10.94 19.56 -9.72
CA CYS A 153 9.68 19.03 -10.20
C CYS A 153 8.56 19.73 -9.46
N ASP A 154 7.57 20.26 -10.19
CA ASP A 154 6.37 20.77 -9.55
C ASP A 154 5.58 19.60 -8.96
N MET A 155 5.46 19.62 -7.64
CA MET A 155 4.67 18.67 -6.85
C MET A 155 3.59 19.43 -6.06
N THR A 156 3.19 20.61 -6.53
CA THR A 156 2.11 21.38 -5.92
C THR A 156 0.84 20.54 -5.85
N GLY A 157 0.19 20.54 -4.69
CA GLY A 157 -1.00 19.72 -4.42
C GLY A 157 -0.73 18.25 -4.11
N ALA A 158 0.53 17.81 -4.07
CA ALA A 158 0.88 16.46 -3.63
C ALA A 158 0.59 16.27 -2.14
N GLU A 159 -0.24 15.30 -1.80
CA GLU A 159 -0.49 14.88 -0.41
C GLU A 159 0.68 14.08 0.14
N CYS A 160 1.27 13.21 -0.68
CA CYS A 160 2.48 12.47 -0.34
C CYS A 160 3.22 12.07 -1.62
N GLY A 161 4.51 11.80 -1.53
CA GLY A 161 5.25 11.27 -2.67
C GLY A 161 6.75 11.30 -2.47
N LEU A 162 7.45 10.78 -3.45
CA LEU A 162 8.90 10.81 -3.48
C LEU A 162 9.44 10.84 -4.91
N ARG A 163 10.69 11.26 -5.07
CA ARG A 163 11.45 11.01 -6.30
C ARG A 163 12.24 9.72 -6.16
N THR A 164 12.23 8.90 -7.19
CA THR A 164 12.96 7.62 -7.26
C THR A 164 13.22 7.25 -8.72
N GLY A 165 13.69 6.04 -9.03
CA GLY A 165 13.96 5.71 -10.41
C GLY A 165 14.89 4.54 -10.67
N PRO A 166 15.19 4.30 -11.95
CA PRO A 166 14.72 5.06 -13.13
C PRO A 166 13.22 4.87 -13.44
N ARG A 167 12.63 5.79 -14.23
CA ARG A 167 11.35 5.60 -14.92
C ARG A 167 11.45 4.33 -15.77
N LEU A 168 10.39 3.53 -15.76
CA LEU A 168 10.31 2.27 -16.50
C LEU A 168 9.34 2.41 -17.66
N LEU A 169 8.16 2.96 -17.38
CA LEU A 169 7.07 3.12 -18.33
C LEU A 169 6.49 4.53 -18.23
N GLU A 170 6.06 5.05 -19.37
CA GLU A 170 5.31 6.29 -19.50
C GLU A 170 4.18 6.08 -20.51
N ASN A 171 2.93 6.33 -20.11
CA ASN A 171 1.76 6.19 -20.98
C ASN A 171 1.70 4.83 -21.72
N GLY A 172 2.11 3.75 -21.06
CA GLY A 172 2.19 2.38 -21.60
C GLY A 172 3.41 2.12 -22.50
N GLY A 173 4.18 3.16 -22.84
CA GLY A 173 5.43 3.09 -23.60
C GLY A 173 6.65 2.83 -22.72
N TYR A 174 7.77 2.45 -23.35
CA TYR A 174 9.06 2.29 -22.66
C TYR A 174 9.72 3.65 -22.44
N ALA A 175 10.12 3.94 -21.20
CA ALA A 175 10.66 5.26 -20.81
C ALA A 175 12.02 5.19 -20.10
N LEU A 176 12.70 4.05 -20.15
CA LEU A 176 13.93 3.81 -19.40
C LEU A 176 15.09 4.71 -19.88
N ASN A 177 15.42 5.75 -19.11
CA ASN A 177 16.59 6.61 -19.34
C ASN A 177 17.30 7.00 -18.03
N PRO A 178 18.02 6.07 -17.39
CA PRO A 178 18.60 6.31 -16.06
C PRO A 178 19.59 7.48 -16.03
N GLY A 179 20.36 7.68 -17.10
CA GLY A 179 21.34 8.76 -17.19
C GLY A 179 20.70 10.14 -17.15
N ARG A 180 19.58 10.34 -17.84
CA ARG A 180 18.80 11.59 -17.83
C ARG A 180 18.24 11.90 -16.44
N GLU A 181 17.93 10.87 -15.68
CA GLU A 181 17.38 10.96 -14.32
C GLU A 181 18.45 11.07 -13.23
N GLY A 182 19.74 11.01 -13.58
CA GLY A 182 20.86 11.20 -12.63
C GLY A 182 21.43 9.90 -12.05
N PHE A 183 20.93 8.74 -12.48
CA PHE A 183 21.49 7.45 -12.11
C PHE A 183 22.73 7.17 -12.97
N LYS A 184 23.92 7.30 -12.36
CA LYS A 184 25.22 7.11 -13.05
C LYS A 184 26.04 5.96 -12.50
N HIS A 185 25.73 5.46 -11.31
CA HIS A 185 26.56 4.47 -10.63
C HIS A 185 26.48 3.10 -11.34
N PRO A 186 27.61 2.52 -11.83
CA PRO A 186 27.61 1.28 -12.61
C PRO A 186 26.93 0.09 -11.90
N GLY A 187 27.06 0.03 -10.58
CA GLY A 187 26.43 -0.99 -9.74
C GLY A 187 24.90 -1.06 -9.82
N LEU A 188 24.24 -0.02 -10.35
CA LEU A 188 22.81 0.03 -10.58
C LEU A 188 22.36 -0.69 -11.84
N PHE A 189 23.21 -0.83 -12.87
CA PHE A 189 22.80 -1.32 -14.20
C PHE A 189 22.86 -2.85 -14.36
N GLY A 190 23.62 -3.53 -13.49
CA GLY A 190 23.69 -4.99 -13.48
C GLY A 190 22.38 -5.67 -13.06
N ALA A 191 22.34 -7.00 -13.15
CA ALA A 191 21.21 -7.76 -12.62
C ALA A 191 21.17 -7.65 -11.08
N ARG A 192 20.01 -7.25 -10.53
CA ARG A 192 19.77 -7.10 -9.07
C ARG A 192 18.35 -7.51 -8.72
N THR A 193 18.10 -7.86 -7.46
CA THR A 193 16.72 -7.88 -6.96
C THR A 193 16.18 -6.46 -6.99
N ARG A 194 14.98 -6.29 -7.55
CA ARG A 194 14.38 -4.98 -7.81
C ARG A 194 13.08 -4.83 -7.05
N MET A 195 12.80 -3.59 -6.68
CA MET A 195 11.49 -3.16 -6.21
C MET A 195 10.94 -2.18 -7.25
N ALA A 196 9.64 -2.16 -7.46
CA ALA A 196 9.03 -1.23 -8.41
C ALA A 196 7.65 -0.79 -7.92
N LEU A 197 7.26 0.39 -8.36
CA LEU A 197 5.92 0.94 -8.22
C LEU A 197 5.39 1.22 -9.62
N GLY A 198 4.13 0.88 -9.87
CA GLY A 198 3.45 1.31 -11.08
C GLY A 198 1.97 1.56 -10.83
N VAL A 199 1.31 2.13 -11.82
CA VAL A 199 -0.15 2.26 -11.85
C VAL A 199 -0.70 1.72 -13.15
N THR A 200 -1.88 1.11 -13.07
CA THR A 200 -2.63 0.65 -14.25
C THR A 200 -3.54 1.75 -14.79
N ALA A 201 -4.04 1.59 -16.02
CA ALA A 201 -5.03 2.50 -16.60
C ALA A 201 -6.33 2.60 -15.76
N ASN A 202 -6.64 1.56 -14.99
CA ASN A 202 -7.83 1.48 -14.13
C ASN A 202 -7.56 1.98 -12.71
N ASN A 203 -6.51 2.79 -12.51
CA ASN A 203 -6.16 3.39 -11.23
C ASN A 203 -5.89 2.36 -10.12
N HIS A 204 -5.21 1.26 -10.45
CA HIS A 204 -4.66 0.35 -9.45
C HIS A 204 -3.18 0.61 -9.24
N LEU A 205 -2.76 0.77 -7.98
CA LEU A 205 -1.36 0.79 -7.59
C LEU A 205 -0.79 -0.63 -7.62
N LEU A 206 0.40 -0.77 -8.18
CA LEU A 206 1.19 -2.00 -8.17
C LEU A 206 2.47 -1.78 -7.37
N LEU A 207 2.66 -2.54 -6.30
CA LEU A 207 3.92 -2.60 -5.56
C LEU A 207 4.56 -3.98 -5.79
N VAL A 208 5.72 -4.00 -6.43
CA VAL A 208 6.31 -5.23 -6.97
C VAL A 208 7.68 -5.49 -6.37
N SER A 209 7.90 -6.72 -5.89
CA SER A 209 9.22 -7.21 -5.48
C SER A 209 9.67 -8.35 -6.38
N VAL A 210 10.83 -8.17 -7.02
CA VAL A 210 11.45 -9.19 -7.86
C VAL A 210 12.39 -10.06 -7.03
N ARG A 211 12.12 -11.37 -7.02
CA ARG A 211 12.79 -12.32 -6.12
C ARG A 211 14.11 -12.88 -6.64
N LYS A 212 14.44 -12.64 -7.91
CA LYS A 212 15.72 -13.02 -8.52
C LYS A 212 16.39 -11.81 -9.18
N PRO A 213 17.73 -11.81 -9.35
CA PRO A 213 18.40 -10.71 -10.04
C PRO A 213 17.92 -10.53 -11.49
N ILE A 214 17.51 -9.31 -11.85
CA ILE A 214 17.15 -8.92 -13.23
C ILE A 214 17.68 -7.52 -13.57
N THR A 215 17.80 -7.23 -14.87
CA THR A 215 18.15 -5.90 -15.40
C THR A 215 16.94 -4.97 -15.38
N PHE A 216 17.17 -3.65 -15.53
CA PHE A 216 16.08 -2.68 -15.68
C PHE A 216 15.22 -2.98 -16.90
N SER A 217 15.80 -3.31 -18.06
CA SER A 217 15.04 -3.65 -19.26
C SER A 217 14.11 -4.85 -19.04
N ARG A 218 14.53 -5.85 -18.26
CA ARG A 218 13.66 -6.97 -17.90
C ARG A 218 12.54 -6.54 -16.93
N LEU A 219 12.85 -5.63 -16.00
CA LEU A 219 11.86 -5.07 -15.08
C LEU A 219 10.78 -4.26 -15.82
N VAL A 220 11.16 -3.48 -16.83
CA VAL A 220 10.22 -2.77 -17.72
C VAL A 220 9.21 -3.74 -18.35
N GLY A 221 9.70 -4.86 -18.91
CA GLY A 221 8.83 -5.91 -19.47
C GLY A 221 7.90 -6.54 -18.43
N VAL A 222 8.40 -6.80 -17.21
CA VAL A 222 7.60 -7.33 -16.11
C VAL A 222 6.48 -6.36 -15.71
N MET A 223 6.78 -5.08 -15.51
CA MET A 223 5.78 -4.07 -15.15
C MET A 223 4.72 -3.89 -16.24
N LYS A 224 5.16 -3.89 -17.51
CA LYS A 224 4.24 -3.80 -18.66
C LYS A 224 3.31 -5.02 -18.73
N ALA A 225 3.84 -6.22 -18.54
CA ALA A 225 3.05 -7.45 -18.51
C ALA A 225 2.10 -7.54 -17.31
N LEU A 226 2.38 -6.82 -16.22
CA LEU A 226 1.46 -6.65 -15.09
C LEU A 226 0.36 -5.61 -15.34
N GLY A 227 0.37 -4.93 -16.50
CA GLY A 227 -0.63 -3.94 -16.88
C GLY A 227 -0.34 -2.52 -16.40
N ALA A 228 0.89 -2.23 -15.94
CA ALA A 228 1.28 -0.87 -15.62
C ALA A 228 1.32 0.00 -16.88
N VAL A 229 0.73 1.19 -16.82
CA VAL A 229 0.86 2.24 -17.84
C VAL A 229 1.98 3.21 -17.47
N ASP A 230 2.16 3.47 -16.18
CA ASP A 230 3.30 4.21 -15.65
C ASP A 230 3.99 3.39 -14.58
N ALA A 231 5.32 3.42 -14.56
CA ALA A 231 6.09 2.66 -13.58
C ALA A 231 7.47 3.27 -13.35
N VAL A 232 7.98 3.07 -12.13
CA VAL A 232 9.29 3.51 -11.67
C VAL A 232 9.97 2.39 -10.86
N CYS A 233 11.29 2.31 -10.92
CA CYS A 233 12.05 1.46 -10.01
C CYS A 233 12.21 2.14 -8.65
N LEU A 234 12.06 1.37 -7.58
CA LEU A 234 12.33 1.79 -6.19
C LEU A 234 13.73 1.34 -5.76
N ASP A 235 14.18 1.75 -4.57
CA ASP A 235 15.41 1.21 -3.99
C ASP A 235 15.28 -0.32 -3.79
N GLY A 236 16.36 -1.04 -4.06
CA GLY A 236 16.36 -2.49 -4.14
C GLY A 236 17.57 -3.09 -3.44
N GLY A 237 18.01 -4.27 -3.90
CA GLY A 237 19.14 -4.97 -3.30
C GLY A 237 18.93 -5.22 -1.80
N THR A 238 19.87 -4.77 -0.97
CA THR A 238 19.82 -4.90 0.49
C THR A 238 18.69 -4.08 1.14
N SER A 239 18.16 -3.05 0.48
CA SER A 239 16.96 -2.31 0.94
C SER A 239 15.64 -3.00 0.61
N SER A 240 15.64 -4.03 -0.24
CA SER A 240 14.38 -4.63 -0.70
C SER A 240 13.54 -5.07 0.51
N ALA A 241 12.40 -4.44 0.69
CA ALA A 241 11.49 -4.66 1.81
C ALA A 241 10.06 -4.71 1.30
N MET A 242 9.27 -5.62 1.84
CA MET A 242 7.87 -5.79 1.50
C MET A 242 7.13 -6.44 2.66
N TYR A 243 6.00 -5.87 3.03
CA TYR A 243 5.09 -6.32 4.07
C TYR A 243 3.65 -6.27 3.56
N TYR A 244 2.84 -7.24 3.98
CA TYR A 244 1.41 -7.29 3.70
C TYR A 244 0.67 -7.98 4.85
N ARG A 245 -0.30 -7.29 5.46
CA ARG A 245 -1.27 -7.81 6.45
C ARG A 245 -0.70 -8.84 7.44
N GLY A 246 0.30 -8.42 8.22
CA GLY A 246 0.95 -9.24 9.25
C GLY A 246 2.20 -9.99 8.78
N GLU A 247 2.41 -10.14 7.47
CA GLU A 247 3.49 -10.94 6.92
C GLU A 247 4.62 -10.08 6.33
N PHE A 248 5.86 -10.37 6.76
CA PHE A 248 7.08 -9.83 6.14
C PHE A 248 7.48 -10.68 4.93
N LEU A 249 6.93 -10.34 3.76
CA LEU A 249 7.21 -10.99 2.49
C LEU A 249 8.67 -10.84 2.05
N ARG A 250 9.28 -9.68 2.34
CA ARG A 250 10.71 -9.42 2.11
C ARG A 250 11.29 -8.63 3.26
N ARG A 251 12.35 -9.17 3.88
CA ARG A 251 13.12 -8.49 4.92
C ARG A 251 14.35 -7.82 4.30
N PRO A 252 14.57 -6.52 4.54
CA PRO A 252 15.79 -5.86 4.09
C PRO A 252 16.98 -6.32 4.93
N GLY A 253 18.17 -6.30 4.34
CA GLY A 253 19.44 -6.57 5.02
C GLY A 253 20.04 -5.34 5.70
N ARG A 254 19.39 -4.18 5.60
CA ARG A 254 19.80 -2.92 6.24
C ARG A 254 18.59 -2.16 6.78
N MET A 255 18.85 -1.20 7.65
CA MET A 255 17.86 -0.21 8.09
C MET A 255 17.48 0.70 6.91
N LEU A 256 16.25 1.22 6.95
CA LEU A 256 15.68 2.03 5.88
C LEU A 256 15.48 3.47 6.34
N THR A 257 15.58 4.40 5.40
CA THR A 257 15.37 5.85 5.64
C THR A 257 13.98 6.32 5.22
N ASN A 258 13.23 5.48 4.50
CA ASN A 258 11.87 5.77 4.06
C ASN A 258 11.17 4.49 3.54
N VAL A 259 9.84 4.46 3.62
CA VAL A 259 8.98 3.39 3.09
C VAL A 259 7.74 3.99 2.42
N ILE A 260 7.20 3.29 1.43
CA ILE A 260 5.88 3.59 0.85
C ILE A 260 4.88 2.69 1.55
N GLU A 261 3.78 3.27 2.02
CA GLU A 261 2.76 2.60 2.82
C GLU A 261 1.40 2.69 2.14
N VAL A 262 0.62 1.61 2.22
CA VAL A 262 -0.80 1.59 1.88
C VAL A 262 -1.59 1.30 3.15
N ARG A 263 -2.62 2.10 3.40
CA ARG A 263 -3.46 2.06 4.60
C ARG A 263 -4.94 2.11 4.22
N GLU A 264 -5.82 1.81 5.17
CA GLU A 264 -7.26 2.07 5.07
C GLU A 264 -7.62 3.28 5.97
N ASP A 265 -8.54 4.13 5.52
CA ASP A 265 -9.08 5.29 6.22
C ASP A 265 -10.62 5.30 6.18
N PRO A 266 -11.34 5.33 7.32
CA PRO A 266 -10.79 5.24 8.67
C PRO A 266 -10.17 3.86 8.89
N ALA A 267 -9.08 3.84 9.66
CA ALA A 267 -8.32 2.65 9.98
C ALA A 267 -9.24 1.49 10.45
N PRO A 268 -8.90 0.21 10.19
CA PRO A 268 -9.73 -0.93 10.56
C PRO A 268 -10.15 -0.94 12.04
N ASP A 269 -9.27 -0.45 12.92
CA ASP A 269 -9.54 -0.36 14.36
C ASP A 269 -10.57 0.73 14.70
N ALA A 270 -10.60 1.83 13.97
CA ALA A 270 -11.62 2.87 14.12
C ALA A 270 -13.00 2.36 13.68
N ARG A 271 -13.08 1.49 12.65
CA ARG A 271 -14.33 0.81 12.28
C ARG A 271 -14.82 -0.15 13.38
N ARG A 272 -13.91 -0.90 14.01
CA ARG A 272 -14.24 -1.79 15.14
C ARG A 272 -14.72 -1.02 16.37
N LEU A 273 -14.09 0.11 16.68
CA LEU A 273 -14.50 1.00 17.76
C LEU A 273 -15.88 1.62 17.49
N ALA A 274 -16.16 2.07 16.26
CA ALA A 274 -17.45 2.67 15.89
C ALA A 274 -18.63 1.69 15.99
N ILE A 275 -18.43 0.40 15.70
CA ILE A 275 -19.48 -0.63 15.80
C ILE A 275 -19.80 -0.98 17.26
N ASN A 276 -18.82 -0.86 18.17
CA ASN A 276 -18.97 -1.21 19.58
C ASN A 276 -19.40 -0.03 20.48
N ILE A 277 -19.76 1.13 19.92
CA ILE A 277 -20.41 2.19 20.70
C ILE A 277 -21.89 1.82 20.84
N PRO A 278 -22.39 1.48 22.04
CA PRO A 278 -23.81 1.24 22.23
C PRO A 278 -24.55 2.54 21.92
N ILE A 279 -25.41 2.50 20.91
CA ILE A 279 -26.34 3.59 20.59
C ILE A 279 -27.39 3.59 21.71
N ASN A 280 -27.12 4.30 22.81
CA ASN A 280 -28.16 4.54 23.81
C ASN A 280 -29.23 5.40 23.15
N ARG A 281 -30.32 4.74 22.76
CA ARG A 281 -31.53 5.34 22.21
C ARG A 281 -32.10 6.26 23.30
N PHE A 282 -31.79 7.56 23.23
CA PHE A 282 -32.35 8.55 24.13
C PHE A 282 -33.88 8.51 23.99
N SER A 283 -34.55 8.03 25.03
CA SER A 283 -36.00 8.06 25.16
C SER A 283 -36.38 9.49 25.53
N LEU A 284 -36.99 10.21 24.59
CA LEU A 284 -37.59 11.52 24.85
C LEU A 284 -38.78 11.33 25.80
N LYS A 285 -38.57 11.58 27.10
CA LYS A 285 -39.67 11.83 28.02
C LYS A 285 -40.15 13.26 27.80
N ASN A 286 -41.38 13.37 27.31
CA ASN A 286 -42.13 14.63 27.24
C ASN A 286 -42.14 15.32 28.61
N ILE A 287 -41.58 16.52 28.68
CA ILE A 287 -41.79 17.43 29.82
C ILE A 287 -42.63 18.59 29.28
N SER A 288 -43.89 18.60 29.67
CA SER A 288 -44.82 19.72 29.52
C SER A 288 -44.44 20.84 30.50
N GLY A 289 -44.23 22.08 30.03
CA GLY A 289 -44.09 23.23 30.93
C GLY A 289 -43.68 24.56 30.29
N LYS A 290 -44.71 25.39 29.98
CA LYS A 290 -44.84 26.87 29.84
C LYS A 290 -43.75 27.75 29.16
N PRO A 291 -44.18 28.78 28.39
CA PRO A 291 -43.29 29.68 27.64
C PRO A 291 -42.82 30.88 28.48
N GLY A 292 -41.57 31.32 28.29
CA GLY A 292 -41.13 32.61 28.80
C GLY A 292 -39.61 32.81 28.88
N THR A 293 -39.14 33.86 28.21
CA THR A 293 -37.90 34.65 28.43
C THR A 293 -36.53 34.05 28.08
N SER A 294 -35.95 34.66 27.05
CA SER A 294 -34.55 34.69 26.61
C SER A 294 -33.68 35.59 27.49
N VAL A 295 -32.46 35.15 27.82
CA VAL A 295 -31.29 36.02 28.06
C VAL A 295 -30.03 35.27 27.60
N ILE A 296 -29.31 35.87 26.66
CA ILE A 296 -27.95 35.52 26.25
C ILE A 296 -27.01 36.30 27.17
N ASP A 297 -25.97 35.65 27.68
CA ASP A 297 -24.79 36.35 28.20
C ASP A 297 -23.54 35.58 27.77
N CYS A 298 -22.68 36.29 27.03
CA CYS A 298 -21.45 35.81 26.42
C CYS A 298 -20.30 36.51 27.13
N SER A 299 -19.54 35.79 27.95
CA SER A 299 -18.21 36.19 28.39
C SER A 299 -17.43 34.97 28.89
N ASP A 300 -16.66 34.35 28.02
CA ASP A 300 -15.19 34.28 28.19
C ASP A 300 -14.57 33.48 27.03
N GLU A 301 -13.52 34.05 26.46
CA GLU A 301 -12.77 33.50 25.33
C GLU A 301 -11.72 32.46 25.77
N THR A 302 -11.30 31.65 24.78
CA THR A 302 -10.04 30.88 24.65
C THR A 302 -9.99 29.39 25.01
N ILE A 303 -10.33 28.51 24.04
CA ILE A 303 -9.55 27.31 23.63
C ILE A 303 -9.88 26.97 22.15
N PRO A 304 -8.91 26.83 21.21
CA PRO A 304 -9.21 26.33 19.87
C PRO A 304 -9.32 24.79 19.91
N ALA A 305 -10.52 24.27 19.66
CA ALA A 305 -10.74 22.85 19.41
C ALA A 305 -10.46 22.55 17.93
N TYR A 306 -9.78 21.44 17.68
CA TYR A 306 -9.66 20.85 16.35
C TYR A 306 -11.06 20.63 15.75
N ASP A 307 -11.33 21.25 14.60
CA ASP A 307 -12.49 20.93 13.78
C ASP A 307 -12.36 19.51 13.24
N VAL A 308 -13.20 18.62 13.78
CA VAL A 308 -13.61 17.39 13.09
C VAL A 308 -14.92 17.72 12.41
N THR A 309 -14.84 18.14 11.15
CA THR A 309 -16.02 18.31 10.29
C THR A 309 -16.54 16.93 9.94
N ILE A 310 -17.53 16.44 10.69
CA ILE A 310 -18.40 15.36 10.23
C ILE A 310 -19.49 16.02 9.39
N GLU A 311 -19.38 15.96 8.08
CA GLU A 311 -20.54 16.19 7.23
C GLU A 311 -21.57 15.08 7.49
N GLN A 312 -22.71 15.44 8.08
CA GLN A 312 -23.92 14.66 8.01
C GLN A 312 -25.02 15.48 7.35
N SER A 313 -25.61 14.85 6.34
CA SER A 313 -26.68 15.30 5.48
C SER A 313 -27.92 15.81 6.22
N ALA A 314 -28.48 16.88 5.65
CA ALA A 314 -29.70 17.62 5.98
C ALA A 314 -30.82 16.89 6.75
N VAL A 315 -31.25 17.48 7.88
CA VAL A 315 -32.66 17.60 8.30
C VAL A 315 -32.82 18.94 9.06
N LEU A 316 -33.81 19.75 8.67
CA LEU A 316 -34.20 21.00 9.33
C LEU A 316 -34.61 20.80 10.80
N ALA A 317 -34.07 21.61 11.73
CA ALA A 317 -34.80 22.35 12.79
C ALA A 317 -33.84 23.04 13.79
N ASP A 318 -33.99 24.37 13.90
CA ASP A 318 -33.79 25.31 15.02
C ASP A 318 -32.65 25.15 16.08
N PRO A 319 -31.86 26.20 16.41
CA PRO A 319 -30.73 26.09 17.33
C PRO A 319 -30.99 26.72 18.71
N VAL A 320 -31.21 25.96 19.79
CA VAL A 320 -31.12 26.51 21.18
C VAL A 320 -30.77 25.44 22.24
N LYS A 321 -29.82 25.81 23.14
CA LYS A 321 -29.49 25.29 24.50
C LYS A 321 -28.49 24.13 24.66
N LEU A 322 -27.27 24.48 25.09
CA LEU A 322 -26.41 23.64 25.93
C LEU A 322 -26.12 24.38 27.25
N ARG A 323 -26.49 23.80 28.41
CA ARG A 323 -26.05 24.28 29.73
C ARG A 323 -25.72 23.09 30.66
N LEU A 324 -24.44 23.04 31.03
CA LEU A 324 -23.78 22.58 32.27
C LEU A 324 -24.47 21.55 33.19
N ALA A 325 -23.72 20.49 33.48
CA ALA A 325 -23.67 19.89 34.82
C ALA A 325 -22.23 20.04 35.36
N LYS A 326 -22.07 20.84 36.42
CA LYS A 326 -20.88 20.89 37.27
C LYS A 326 -20.91 19.72 38.25
N GLY A 327 -19.76 19.10 38.50
CA GLY A 327 -19.56 18.31 39.70
C GLY A 327 -18.43 17.28 39.58
N LEU A 328 -17.19 17.70 39.83
CA LEU A 328 -16.34 17.11 40.87
C LEU A 328 -15.02 17.91 40.96
N HIS A 329 -14.87 18.66 42.05
CA HIS A 329 -13.57 19.13 42.51
C HIS A 329 -12.88 17.98 43.25
N SER A 330 -11.63 17.69 42.89
CA SER A 330 -10.49 17.64 43.81
C SER A 330 -9.32 16.88 43.15
N LEU A 331 -8.16 17.52 43.07
CA LEU A 331 -6.88 17.05 43.64
C LEU A 331 -5.67 17.68 42.92
N PHE A 332 -4.91 18.44 43.72
CA PHE A 332 -3.52 18.92 43.58
C PHE A 332 -3.22 20.28 42.88
N PRO A 333 -2.38 21.14 43.50
CA PRO A 333 -2.08 22.49 43.03
C PRO A 333 -0.91 22.49 42.04
N VAL A 334 -0.98 23.32 40.99
CA VAL A 334 0.19 23.66 40.17
C VAL A 334 0.47 25.15 40.28
N ASN A 335 1.72 25.44 40.63
CA ASN A 335 2.30 26.73 40.95
C ASN A 335 2.41 27.62 39.70
N ARG A 336 2.09 28.90 39.84
CA ARG A 336 2.02 29.89 38.76
C ARG A 336 3.26 30.78 38.82
N ALA A 337 4.32 30.40 38.13
CA ALA A 337 5.46 31.28 37.84
C ALA A 337 6.25 30.73 36.64
N GLN A 338 6.68 31.65 35.76
CA GLN A 338 7.52 31.46 34.56
C GLN A 338 6.81 31.05 33.27
N LEU A 339 6.16 32.01 32.61
CA LEU A 339 6.22 32.17 31.15
C LEU A 339 6.19 33.67 30.82
N SER A 340 7.37 34.27 30.68
CA SER A 340 7.58 35.59 30.08
C SER A 340 8.58 35.42 28.95
N GLY A 341 8.20 35.82 27.75
CA GLY A 341 9.13 35.98 26.64
C GLY A 341 8.93 35.00 25.50
N LEU A 342 8.07 35.37 24.55
CA LEU A 342 8.37 35.18 23.13
C LEU A 342 7.53 36.14 22.30
N GLN A 343 8.25 37.09 21.68
CA GLN A 343 7.76 38.10 20.76
C GLN A 343 7.29 37.43 19.45
N CYS A 344 6.19 37.94 18.91
CA CYS A 344 5.72 37.63 17.57
C CYS A 344 6.64 38.27 16.53
N PHE A 345 7.18 37.48 15.60
CA PHE A 345 7.70 37.96 14.33
C PHE A 345 6.66 37.72 13.25
N ASN A 346 6.10 38.80 12.71
CA ASN A 346 5.37 38.80 11.44
C ASN A 346 6.40 38.86 10.31
N TYR A 347 6.20 38.07 9.25
CA TYR A 347 6.86 38.31 7.97
C TYR A 347 5.81 38.38 6.86
N ALA A 348 5.99 39.42 6.04
CA ALA A 348 5.37 39.65 4.75
C ALA A 348 5.93 38.70 3.67
#